data_AF-A0A967MLV2-F1
#
_entry.id   AF-A0A967MLV2-F1
#
_cell.length_a   1.000
_cell.length_b   1.000
_cell.length_c   1.000
_cell.angle_alpha   90.00
_cell.angle_beta   90.00
_cell.angle_gamma   90.00
#
_symmetry.space_group_name_H-M   'P 1'
#
loop_
_entity.id
_entity.type
_entity.pdbx_description
1 polymer ?
#
loop_
_entity_poly.entity_id
_entity_poly.type
_entity_poly.pdbx_seq_one_letter_code
_entity_poly.pdbx_strand_id
1 'polypeptide(L)'
;MIALGTPPDPGSDSPTTDPDPSDGPDRGFDEPLRVGDGTADTSAVVRCPYCGEEVELALDPGGGSPQRYVEDCEVCCRPWRVTVTWDERGGAAAEVRTEDD
;
A
#
# COMPACT_ATOMS: atom_id res chain seq x y z
N MET A 1 15.52 -30.84 51.95
CA MET A 1 15.06 -30.82 50.54
C MET A 1 15.90 -29.81 49.79
N ILE A 2 16.16 -30.12 48.54
CA ILE A 2 17.17 -29.56 47.63
C ILE A 2 16.76 -28.16 47.18
N ALA A 3 17.72 -27.23 47.08
CA ALA A 3 17.88 -26.31 45.95
C ALA A 3 19.18 -25.51 46.13
N LEU A 4 20.23 -25.96 45.44
CA LEU A 4 21.41 -25.17 45.12
C LEU A 4 20.98 -24.15 44.04
N GLY A 5 21.13 -22.87 44.31
CA GLY A 5 20.81 -21.76 43.40
C GLY A 5 21.98 -20.80 43.28
N THR A 6 22.76 -21.04 42.22
CA THR A 6 23.80 -20.30 41.48
C THR A 6 24.30 -18.92 41.96
N PRO A 7 25.63 -18.68 42.00
CA PRO A 7 26.23 -17.34 42.18
C PRO A 7 25.94 -16.40 40.99
N PRO A 8 25.93 -15.07 41.17
CA PRO A 8 25.76 -14.14 40.05
C PRO A 8 26.96 -14.22 39.09
N ASP A 9 26.70 -14.43 37.79
CA ASP A 9 27.73 -14.41 36.75
C ASP A 9 28.33 -13.00 36.55
N PRO A 10 29.65 -12.90 36.30
CA PRO A 10 30.36 -11.64 36.10
C PRO A 10 30.21 -11.16 34.65
N GLY A 11 29.20 -10.34 34.38
CA GLY A 11 29.05 -9.62 33.12
C GLY A 11 29.78 -8.28 33.13
N SER A 12 31.10 -8.27 33.24
CA SER A 12 31.94 -7.11 32.92
C SER A 12 32.57 -7.33 31.56
N ASP A 13 31.91 -6.83 30.51
CA ASP A 13 32.57 -6.28 29.33
C ASP A 13 31.51 -5.51 28.54
N SER A 14 31.35 -4.23 28.85
CA SER A 14 30.72 -3.32 27.89
C SER A 14 31.81 -2.87 26.93
N PRO A 15 31.80 -3.31 25.65
CA PRO A 15 32.65 -2.67 24.67
C PRO A 15 32.17 -1.23 24.53
N THR A 16 33.02 -0.28 24.93
CA THR A 16 32.93 1.10 24.50
C THR A 16 33.15 1.09 22.99
N THR A 17 32.08 0.97 22.21
CA THR A 17 32.13 1.30 20.79
C THR A 17 32.25 2.82 20.73
N ASP A 18 33.48 3.29 20.59
CA ASP A 18 33.79 4.60 20.03
C ASP A 18 32.95 4.82 18.76
N PRO A 19 32.30 5.98 18.57
CA PRO A 19 31.63 6.29 17.32
C PRO A 19 32.69 6.42 16.22
N ASP A 20 32.64 5.51 15.25
CA ASP A 20 33.47 5.51 14.06
C ASP A 20 33.22 6.79 13.24
N PRO A 21 34.25 7.60 12.93
CA PRO A 21 34.10 8.86 12.19
C PRO A 21 33.95 8.68 10.66
N SER A 22 33.63 7.47 10.18
CA SER A 22 33.37 7.22 8.76
C SER A 22 31.91 7.50 8.38
N ASP A 23 31.36 8.63 8.84
CA ASP A 23 30.16 9.24 8.26
C ASP A 23 30.59 9.94 6.96
N GLY A 24 30.68 9.14 5.90
CA GLY A 24 30.99 9.63 4.55
C GLY A 24 29.88 10.57 4.06
N PRO A 25 30.21 11.57 3.22
CA PRO A 25 29.28 12.62 2.85
C PRO A 25 28.06 12.02 2.14
N ASP A 26 26.88 12.36 2.65
CA ASP A 26 25.56 12.06 2.10
C ASP A 26 25.59 12.20 0.58
N ARG A 27 25.72 11.08 -0.13
CA ARG A 27 25.64 11.06 -1.59
C ARG A 27 24.17 11.27 -1.94
N GLY A 28 23.85 12.53 -2.21
CA GLY A 28 22.54 13.02 -2.54
C GLY A 28 21.76 12.11 -3.47
N PHE A 29 20.59 11.71 -3.00
CA PHE A 29 19.46 11.46 -3.88
C PHE A 29 18.78 12.82 -4.15
N ASP A 30 19.52 13.73 -4.78
CA ASP A 30 18.95 14.85 -5.55
C ASP A 30 18.71 14.36 -6.99
N GLU A 31 18.11 13.17 -7.16
CA GLU A 31 17.10 13.12 -8.20
C GLU A 31 15.89 13.77 -7.55
N PRO A 32 15.33 14.87 -8.09
CA PRO A 32 13.97 15.19 -7.76
C PRO A 32 13.18 13.99 -8.25
N LEU A 33 12.98 13.00 -7.35
CA LEU A 33 11.89 12.05 -7.45
C LEU A 33 10.75 12.93 -7.88
N ARG A 34 10.24 12.69 -9.10
CA ARG A 34 9.18 13.53 -9.62
C ARG A 34 8.05 13.38 -8.61
N VAL A 35 7.96 14.37 -7.72
CA VAL A 35 6.88 14.51 -6.76
C VAL A 35 5.73 14.89 -7.66
N GLY A 36 5.11 13.87 -8.26
CA GLY A 36 3.67 13.91 -8.41
C GLY A 36 3.17 14.23 -7.01
N ASP A 37 2.37 15.27 -6.90
CA ASP A 37 1.78 15.85 -5.71
C ASP A 37 0.93 14.88 -4.86
N GLY A 38 1.07 13.56 -5.09
CA GLY A 38 0.63 12.50 -4.20
C GLY A 38 -0.88 12.37 -4.07
N THR A 39 -1.65 12.94 -5.00
CA THR A 39 -3.10 13.13 -4.84
C THR A 39 -3.93 12.43 -5.91
N ALA A 40 -3.46 11.30 -6.43
CA ALA A 40 -4.35 10.44 -7.21
C ALA A 40 -5.44 9.87 -6.29
N ASP A 41 -6.69 9.92 -6.76
CA ASP A 41 -7.83 9.32 -6.08
C ASP A 41 -7.61 7.81 -5.91
N THR A 42 -7.84 7.32 -4.70
CA THR A 42 -7.63 5.91 -4.30
C THR A 42 -8.93 5.19 -3.92
N SER A 43 -10.08 5.84 -4.12
CA SER A 43 -11.40 5.22 -3.91
C SER A 43 -12.42 5.78 -4.90
N ALA A 44 -13.45 5.00 -5.21
CA ALA A 44 -14.62 5.45 -5.95
C ALA A 44 -15.87 4.68 -5.55
N VAL A 45 -17.02 5.36 -5.48
CA VAL A 45 -18.31 4.71 -5.26
C VAL A 45 -18.96 4.38 -6.60
N VAL A 46 -19.34 3.11 -6.78
CA VAL A 46 -20.02 2.61 -7.98
C VAL A 46 -21.32 1.91 -7.59
N ARG A 47 -22.22 1.76 -8.56
CA ARG A 47 -23.45 1.00 -8.37
C ARG A 47 -23.36 -0.35 -9.05
N CYS A 48 -23.69 -1.40 -8.30
CA CYS A 48 -23.66 -2.75 -8.79
C CYS A 48 -24.61 -2.98 -9.98
N PRO A 49 -24.14 -3.46 -11.16
CA PRO A 49 -24.99 -3.77 -12.30
C PRO A 49 -25.89 -4.98 -12.04
N TYR A 50 -25.61 -5.72 -10.97
CA TYR A 50 -26.25 -6.97 -10.61
C TYR A 50 -27.35 -6.80 -9.55
N CYS A 51 -27.03 -6.23 -8.37
CA CYS A 51 -27.99 -6.03 -7.27
C CYS A 51 -28.42 -4.57 -7.09
N GLY A 52 -27.74 -3.62 -7.74
CA GLY A 52 -28.03 -2.19 -7.63
C GLY A 52 -27.51 -1.51 -6.37
N GLU A 53 -26.78 -2.19 -5.48
CA GLU A 53 -26.21 -1.58 -4.26
C GLU A 53 -25.02 -0.67 -4.57
N GLU A 54 -24.81 0.35 -3.74
CA GLU A 54 -23.62 1.21 -3.82
C GLU A 54 -22.45 0.54 -3.09
N VAL A 55 -21.30 0.47 -3.77
CA VAL A 55 -20.09 -0.20 -3.29
C VAL A 55 -18.92 0.75 -3.46
N GLU A 56 -18.08 0.86 -2.43
CA GLU A 56 -16.85 1.63 -2.45
C GLU A 56 -15.69 0.75 -2.92
N LEU A 57 -15.09 1.09 -4.05
CA LEU A 57 -13.93 0.41 -4.61
C LEU A 57 -12.65 1.06 -4.13
N ALA A 58 -11.66 0.26 -3.74
CA ALA A 58 -10.28 0.71 -3.54
C ALA A 58 -9.54 0.73 -4.90
N LEU A 59 -8.86 1.82 -5.21
CA LEU A 59 -8.16 2.03 -6.47
C LEU A 59 -6.65 2.17 -6.23
N ASP A 60 -5.84 1.51 -7.06
CA ASP A 60 -4.37 1.62 -7.02
C ASP A 60 -3.86 2.33 -8.29
N PRO A 61 -3.45 3.60 -8.23
CA PRO A 61 -2.89 4.31 -9.38
C PRO A 61 -1.58 3.71 -9.93
N GLY A 62 -0.89 2.87 -9.14
CA GLY A 62 0.39 2.25 -9.51
C GLY A 62 0.27 1.21 -10.63
N GLY A 63 -0.91 0.65 -10.87
CA GLY A 63 -1.14 -0.37 -11.90
C GLY A 63 -1.32 0.18 -13.33
N GLY A 64 -1.25 1.50 -13.53
CA GLY A 64 -1.38 2.17 -14.83
C GLY A 64 -2.75 2.85 -15.06
N SER A 65 -2.98 3.31 -16.30
CA SER A 65 -4.26 3.91 -16.73
C SER A 65 -4.44 3.69 -18.24
N PRO A 66 -5.55 3.08 -18.72
CA PRO A 66 -6.62 2.49 -17.94
C PRO A 66 -6.21 1.18 -17.24
N GLN A 67 -6.77 0.93 -16.08
CA GLN A 67 -6.72 -0.39 -15.42
C GLN A 67 -8.02 -1.14 -15.60
N ARG A 68 -7.90 -2.46 -15.76
CA ARG A 68 -9.02 -3.37 -15.95
C ARG A 68 -8.80 -4.61 -15.11
N TYR A 69 -9.76 -4.91 -14.25
CA TYR A 69 -9.70 -6.09 -13.38
C TYR A 69 -11.10 -6.62 -13.10
N VAL A 70 -11.17 -7.84 -12.57
CA VAL A 70 -12.41 -8.47 -12.12
C VAL A 70 -12.38 -8.50 -10.60
N GLU A 71 -13.49 -8.11 -10.00
CA GLU A 71 -13.73 -8.14 -8.55
C GLU A 71 -15.14 -8.69 -8.31
N ASP A 72 -15.43 -9.20 -7.13
CA ASP A 72 -16.77 -9.63 -6.75
C ASP A 72 -17.49 -8.50 -6.00
N CYS A 73 -18.77 -8.28 -6.29
CA CYS A 73 -19.58 -7.35 -5.48
C CYS A 73 -19.66 -7.83 -4.02
N GLU A 74 -19.26 -6.99 -3.05
CA GLU A 74 -19.27 -7.32 -1.61
C GLU A 74 -20.66 -7.65 -1.04
N VAL A 75 -21.72 -7.29 -1.77
CA VAL A 75 -23.12 -7.45 -1.34
C VAL A 75 -23.74 -8.72 -1.91
N CYS A 76 -23.56 -9.00 -3.20
CA CYS A 76 -24.20 -10.13 -3.89
C CYS A 76 -23.24 -11.19 -4.44
N CYS A 77 -21.93 -11.03 -4.20
CA CYS A 77 -20.87 -11.97 -4.59
C CYS A 77 -20.90 -12.39 -6.07
N ARG A 78 -21.25 -11.47 -6.97
CA ARG A 78 -21.22 -11.70 -8.41
C ARG A 78 -20.01 -10.97 -9.02
N PRO A 79 -19.25 -11.65 -9.90
CA PRO A 79 -18.07 -11.05 -10.51
C PRO A 79 -18.49 -9.96 -11.49
N TRP A 80 -17.84 -8.80 -11.40
CA TRP A 80 -17.99 -7.68 -12.33
C TRP A 80 -16.64 -7.29 -12.90
N ARG A 81 -16.63 -6.62 -14.05
CA ARG A 81 -15.42 -6.01 -14.62
C ARG A 81 -15.36 -4.54 -14.22
N VAL A 82 -14.28 -4.13 -13.58
CA VAL A 82 -13.97 -2.74 -13.25
C VAL A 82 -13.02 -2.18 -14.29
N THR A 83 -13.28 -0.98 -14.77
CA THR A 83 -12.34 -0.18 -15.58
C THR A 83 -12.10 1.15 -14.89
N VAL A 84 -10.84 1.49 -14.61
CA VAL A 84 -10.46 2.72 -13.92
C VAL A 84 -9.51 3.52 -14.80
N THR A 85 -9.75 4.82 -14.91
CA THR A 85 -8.85 5.78 -15.55
C THR A 85 -8.54 6.91 -14.59
N TRP A 86 -7.28 7.36 -14.59
CA TRP A 86 -6.85 8.59 -13.91
C TRP A 86 -6.52 9.67 -14.92
N ASP A 87 -6.90 10.91 -14.62
CA ASP A 87 -6.51 12.09 -15.39
C ASP A 87 -5.14 12.67 -14.94
N GLU A 88 -4.68 13.72 -15.61
CA GLU A 88 -3.39 14.38 -15.31
C GLU A 88 -3.35 15.05 -13.92
N ARG A 89 -4.51 15.24 -13.27
CA ARG A 89 -4.64 15.80 -11.92
C ARG A 89 -4.83 14.73 -10.85
N GLY A 90 -4.85 13.45 -11.24
CA GLY A 90 -5.08 12.33 -10.33
C GLY A 90 -6.56 12.01 -10.09
N GLY A 91 -7.50 12.66 -10.79
CA GLY A 91 -8.91 12.35 -10.66
C GLY A 91 -9.23 10.97 -11.21
N ALA A 92 -9.91 10.12 -10.43
CA ALA A 92 -10.31 8.78 -10.88
C ALA A 92 -11.73 8.74 -11.46
N ALA A 93 -11.88 8.00 -12.56
CA ALA A 93 -13.18 7.59 -13.09
C ALA A 93 -13.24 6.06 -13.12
N ALA A 94 -14.18 5.49 -12.39
CA ALA A 94 -14.42 4.05 -12.33
C ALA A 94 -15.74 3.70 -13.03
N GLU A 95 -15.68 2.73 -13.94
CA GLU A 95 -16.84 2.14 -14.61
C GLU A 95 -16.92 0.66 -14.28
N VAL A 96 -18.14 0.16 -14.04
CA VAL A 96 -18.40 -1.26 -13.78
C VAL A 96 -19.37 -1.84 -14.80
N ARG A 97 -19.11 -3.08 -15.22
CA ARG A 97 -19.97 -3.88 -16.10
C ARG A 97 -20.06 -5.32 -15.59
N THR A 98 -21.05 -6.06 -16.06
CA THR A 98 -21.10 -7.51 -15.86
C THR A 98 -19.86 -8.17 -16.49
N GLU A 99 -19.33 -9.22 -15.89
CA GLU A 99 -18.10 -9.87 -16.39
C GLU A 99 -18.29 -10.50 -17.78
N ASP A 100 -19.51 -10.96 -18.06
CA ASP A 100 -19.93 -11.64 -19.29
C ASP A 100 -20.08 -10.72 -20.53
N ASP A 101 -19.79 -9.41 -20.42
CA ASP A 101 -19.87 -8.42 -21.52
C ASP A 101 -18.56 -8.33 -22.35
#